data_AF-A0A7C2GUW2-F1
#
_entry.id   AF-A0A7C2GUW2-F1
#
_cell.length_a   1.000
_cell.length_b   1.000
_cell.length_c   1.000
_cell.angle_alpha   90.00
_cell.angle_beta   90.00
_cell.angle_gamma   90.00
#
_symmetry.space_group_name_H-M   'P 1'
#
loop_
_entity.id
_entity.type
_entity.pdbx_description
1 polymer ?
#
loop_
_entity_poly.entity_id
_entity_poly.type
_entity_poly.pdbx_seq_one_letter_code
_entity_poly.pdbx_strand_id
1 'polypeptide(L)'
;MNIKKCPICEKIKEEKEKKIKNLSSKTYICKNHLKEAITINSQIIEILDFENNKDCPLCILEEEIIQNFQGEVKDLCLYHLRMLRYRIKEEDYKEIAKKWEEYKNYLKDPDDKVELIFDLLTGCGRIIRK
;
A
#
# COMPACT_ATOMS: atom_id res chain seq x y z
N MET A 1 4.93 7.65 19.13
CA MET A 1 4.45 6.25 19.19
C MET A 1 5.15 5.49 18.08
N ASN A 2 5.71 4.31 18.34
CA ASN A 2 6.19 3.43 17.27
C ASN A 2 4.98 2.71 16.69
N ILE A 3 4.25 3.38 15.79
CA ILE A 3 3.26 2.71 14.96
C ILE A 3 4.04 1.69 14.14
N LYS A 4 3.84 0.40 14.42
CA LYS A 4 4.42 -0.66 13.60
C LYS A 4 3.93 -0.44 12.17
N LYS A 5 4.87 -0.35 11.23
CA LYS A 5 4.54 -0.27 9.81
C LYS A 5 3.84 -1.56 9.40
N CYS A 6 2.84 -1.43 8.54
CA CYS A 6 2.14 -2.59 8.00
C CYS A 6 3.13 -3.45 7.20
N PRO A 7 3.31 -4.73 7.53
CA PRO A 7 4.30 -5.59 6.87
C PRO A 7 4.03 -5.77 5.37
N ILE A 8 2.76 -5.74 4.95
CA ILE A 8 2.39 -5.77 3.53
C ILE A 8 2.84 -4.48 2.83
N CYS A 9 2.61 -3.31 3.43
CA CYS A 9 3.06 -2.04 2.86
C CYS A 9 4.58 -1.99 2.67
N GLU A 10 5.33 -2.47 3.67
CA GLU A 10 6.79 -2.54 3.59
C GLU A 10 7.24 -3.48 2.48
N LYS A 11 6.59 -4.65 2.37
CA LYS A 11 6.93 -5.62 1.33
C LYS A 11 6.61 -5.12 -0.07
N ILE A 12 5.45 -4.49 -0.25
CA ILE A 12 5.07 -3.85 -1.52
C ILE A 12 6.12 -2.81 -1.92
N LYS A 13 6.52 -1.93 -0.99
CA LYS A 13 7.53 -0.90 -1.27
C LYS A 13 8.85 -1.53 -1.72
N GLU A 14 9.35 -2.51 -0.97
CA GLU A 14 10.61 -3.20 -1.28
C GLU A 14 10.58 -3.86 -2.66
N GLU A 15 9.53 -4.62 -2.96
CA GLU A 15 9.44 -5.38 -4.22
C GLU A 15 9.14 -4.49 -5.43
N LYS A 16 8.37 -3.42 -5.26
CA LYS A 16 8.20 -2.41 -6.32
C LYS A 16 9.51 -1.75 -6.68
N GLU A 17 10.29 -1.31 -5.69
CA GLU A 17 11.59 -0.69 -5.93
C GLU A 17 12.51 -1.63 -6.73
N LYS A 18 12.56 -2.92 -6.38
CA LYS A 18 13.30 -3.94 -7.13
C LYS A 18 12.77 -4.09 -8.56
N LYS A 19 11.44 -4.24 -8.71
CA LYS A 19 10.80 -4.47 -10.01
C LYS A 19 11.06 -3.29 -10.95
N ILE A 20 10.85 -2.06 -10.48
CA ILE A 20 11.05 -0.83 -11.25
C ILE A 20 12.51 -0.65 -11.69
N LYS A 21 13.48 -0.90 -10.80
CA LYS A 21 14.91 -0.81 -11.13
C LYS A 21 15.35 -1.81 -12.20
N ASN A 22 14.65 -2.94 -12.29
CA ASN A 22 14.98 -4.03 -13.22
C ASN A 22 14.10 -4.05 -14.49
N LEU A 23 13.20 -3.08 -14.69
CA LEU A 23 12.44 -2.98 -15.92
C LEU A 23 13.36 -2.59 -17.08
N SER A 24 13.48 -3.48 -18.06
CA SER A 24 14.34 -3.32 -19.25
C SER A 24 13.60 -3.39 -20.58
N SER A 25 12.27 -3.58 -20.54
CA SER A 25 11.43 -3.72 -21.72
C SER A 25 10.22 -2.80 -21.65
N LYS A 26 9.62 -2.53 -22.82
CA LYS A 26 8.41 -1.70 -22.92
C LYS A 26 7.32 -2.26 -22.01
N THR A 27 6.87 -1.44 -21.07
CA THR A 27 5.99 -1.86 -19.98
C THR A 27 4.91 -0.80 -19.74
N TYR A 28 3.66 -1.24 -19.66
CA TYR A 28 2.57 -0.37 -19.26
C TYR A 28 2.61 -0.12 -17.75
N ILE A 29 2.56 1.15 -17.34
CA ILE A 29 2.45 1.56 -15.93
C ILE A 29 1.22 2.45 -15.80
N CYS A 30 0.29 2.06 -14.92
CA CYS A 30 -0.94 2.83 -14.73
C CYS A 30 -0.64 4.19 -14.08
N LYS A 31 -1.59 5.12 -14.20
CA LYS A 31 -1.47 6.49 -13.65
C LYS A 31 -1.16 6.51 -12.14
N ASN A 32 -1.64 5.52 -11.40
CA ASN A 32 -1.44 5.44 -9.95
C ASN A 32 0.01 5.12 -9.58
N HIS A 33 0.69 4.29 -10.36
CA HIS A 33 2.07 3.88 -10.11
C HIS A 33 3.10 4.70 -10.88
N LEU A 34 2.69 5.45 -11.91
CA LEU A 34 3.60 6.22 -12.75
C LEU A 34 4.46 7.21 -11.95
N LYS A 35 3.84 7.94 -11.01
CA LYS A 35 4.57 8.91 -10.17
C LYS A 35 5.64 8.23 -9.31
N GLU A 36 5.31 7.09 -8.72
CA GLU A 36 6.25 6.30 -7.91
C GLU A 36 7.37 5.73 -8.78
N ALA A 37 7.02 5.20 -9.95
CA ALA A 37 7.96 4.66 -10.92
C ALA A 37 9.00 5.69 -11.38
N ILE A 38 8.57 6.91 -11.75
CA ILE A 38 9.47 8.00 -12.15
C ILE A 38 10.40 8.42 -11.00
N THR A 39 9.92 8.35 -9.76
CA THR A 39 10.73 8.71 -8.57
C THR A 39 11.84 7.69 -8.33
N ILE A 40 11.56 6.40 -8.55
CA ILE A 40 12.52 5.31 -8.34
C ILE A 40 13.49 5.17 -9.52
N ASN A 41 12.99 5.30 -10.75
CA ASN A 41 13.77 5.25 -11.97
C ASN A 41 13.33 6.37 -12.91
N SER A 42 14.13 7.43 -12.99
CA SER A 42 13.82 8.61 -13.82
C SER A 42 13.79 8.31 -15.31
N GLN A 43 14.47 7.25 -15.76
CA GLN A 43 14.51 6.82 -17.16
C GLN A 43 13.32 5.95 -17.57
N ILE A 44 12.40 5.65 -16.64
CA ILE A 44 11.27 4.76 -16.90
C ILE A 44 10.38 5.23 -18.06
N ILE A 45 10.36 6.54 -18.33
CA ILE A 45 9.58 7.15 -19.42
C ILE A 45 10.00 6.57 -20.79
N GLU A 46 11.28 6.24 -20.97
CA GLU A 46 11.82 5.69 -22.22
C GLU A 46 11.29 4.29 -22.55
N ILE A 47 10.82 3.57 -21.51
CA ILE A 47 10.31 2.21 -21.61
C ILE A 47 8.80 2.13 -21.32
N LEU A 48 8.09 3.25 -21.26
CA LEU A 48 6.64 3.23 -21.08
C LEU A 48 5.93 2.75 -22.34
N ASP A 49 5.03 1.79 -22.13
CA ASP A 49 4.01 1.42 -23.09
C ASP A 49 2.71 2.17 -22.73
N PHE A 50 2.13 2.89 -23.70
CA PHE A 50 0.93 3.70 -23.49
C PHE A 50 -0.36 2.97 -23.90
N GLU A 51 -0.28 1.69 -24.29
CA GLU A 51 -1.45 0.88 -24.59
C GLU A 51 -2.35 0.72 -23.35
N ASN A 52 -3.56 1.28 -23.42
CA ASN A 52 -4.45 1.47 -22.28
C ASN A 52 -5.22 0.21 -21.84
N ASN A 53 -4.85 -0.98 -22.35
CA ASN A 53 -5.51 -2.27 -22.12
C ASN A 53 -4.54 -3.37 -21.61
N LYS A 54 -3.36 -2.98 -21.14
CA LYS A 54 -2.39 -3.91 -20.52
C LYS A 54 -2.48 -3.82 -19.00
N ASP A 55 -2.27 -4.94 -18.32
CA ASP A 55 -2.21 -4.94 -16.87
C ASP A 55 -0.92 -4.27 -16.39
N CYS A 56 -1.05 -3.40 -15.38
CA CYS A 56 0.10 -2.79 -14.73
C CYS A 56 0.81 -3.86 -13.88
N PRO A 57 2.09 -4.18 -14.14
CA PRO A 57 2.80 -5.22 -13.41
C PRO A 57 3.08 -4.86 -11.96
N LEU A 58 2.89 -3.59 -11.57
CA LEU A 58 2.95 -3.13 -10.19
C LEU A 58 1.62 -3.35 -9.46
N CYS A 59 0.46 -3.22 -10.14
CA CYS A 59 -0.83 -3.64 -9.57
C CYS A 59 -0.84 -5.15 -9.31
N ILE A 60 -0.42 -5.95 -10.30
CA ILE A 60 -0.34 -7.41 -10.16
C ILE A 60 0.56 -7.79 -8.97
N LEU A 61 1.73 -7.15 -8.85
CA LEU A 61 2.65 -7.38 -7.74
C LEU A 61 2.01 -7.06 -6.38
N GLU A 62 1.30 -5.94 -6.26
CA GLU A 62 0.59 -5.59 -5.02
C GLU A 62 -0.43 -6.66 -4.64
N GLU A 63 -1.26 -7.08 -5.61
CA GLU A 63 -2.28 -8.11 -5.38
C GLU A 63 -1.65 -9.45 -4.97
N GLU A 64 -0.59 -9.88 -5.65
CA GLU A 64 0.15 -11.10 -5.31
C GLU A 64 0.70 -11.05 -3.88
N ILE A 65 1.31 -9.93 -3.48
CA ILE A 65 1.85 -9.77 -2.12
C ILE A 65 0.73 -9.81 -1.08
N ILE A 66 -0.39 -9.14 -1.35
CA ILE A 66 -1.54 -9.09 -0.43
C ILE A 66 -2.14 -10.49 -0.24
N GLN A 67 -2.43 -11.20 -1.34
CA GLN A 67 -3.08 -12.51 -1.29
C GLN A 67 -2.18 -13.58 -0.68
N ASN A 68 -0.87 -13.51 -0.91
CA ASN A 68 0.09 -14.50 -0.39
C ASN A 68 0.61 -14.18 1.01
N PHE A 69 0.19 -13.08 1.65
CA PHE A 69 0.65 -12.72 2.98
C PHE A 69 0.33 -13.83 4.00
N GLN A 70 1.31 -14.29 4.79
CA GLN A 70 1.11 -15.35 5.81
C GLN A 70 1.26 -14.85 7.27
N GLY A 71 1.47 -13.55 7.49
CA GLY A 71 1.64 -12.99 8.82
C GLY A 71 0.33 -12.75 9.58
N GLU A 72 0.45 -12.16 10.77
CA GLU A 72 -0.70 -11.83 11.63
C GLU A 72 -1.50 -10.65 11.06
N VAL A 73 -2.81 -10.83 10.88
CA VAL A 73 -3.68 -9.79 10.29
C VAL A 73 -3.81 -8.55 11.19
N LYS A 74 -3.67 -8.71 12.51
CA LYS A 74 -3.76 -7.63 13.49
C LYS A 74 -2.64 -6.58 13.40
N ASP A 75 -1.56 -6.89 12.68
CA ASP A 75 -0.46 -5.96 12.43
C ASP A 75 -0.63 -5.18 11.11
N LEU A 76 -1.74 -5.40 10.40
CA LEU A 76 -2.05 -4.74 9.14
C LEU A 76 -2.71 -3.37 9.35
N CYS A 77 -2.49 -2.46 8.41
CA CYS A 77 -3.29 -1.23 8.32
C CYS A 77 -4.73 -1.52 7.86
N LEU A 78 -5.64 -0.55 8.00
CA LEU A 78 -7.07 -0.70 7.63
C LEU A 78 -7.29 -1.24 6.24
N TYR A 79 -6.52 -0.72 5.28
CA TYR A 79 -6.67 -1.12 3.90
C TYR A 79 -6.43 -2.62 3.74
N HIS A 80 -5.31 -3.10 4.25
CA HIS A 80 -4.94 -4.51 4.16
C HIS A 80 -5.81 -5.39 5.05
N LEU A 81 -6.29 -4.89 6.20
CA LEU A 81 -7.33 -5.54 7.00
C LEU A 81 -8.63 -5.70 6.20
N ARG A 82 -9.06 -4.69 5.45
CA ARG A 82 -10.25 -4.74 4.60
C ARG A 82 -10.09 -5.78 3.48
N MET A 83 -8.92 -5.82 2.85
CA MET A 83 -8.60 -6.78 1.78
C MET A 83 -8.53 -8.23 2.30
N LEU A 84 -8.01 -8.42 3.51
CA LEU A 84 -7.87 -9.73 4.16
C LEU A 84 -8.93 -9.99 5.23
N ARG A 85 -10.10 -9.33 5.13
CA ARG A 85 -11.16 -9.41 6.15
C ARG A 85 -11.59 -10.84 6.43
N TYR A 86 -11.61 -11.69 5.40
CA TYR A 86 -11.98 -13.10 5.51
C TYR A 86 -11.04 -13.93 6.42
N ARG A 87 -9.87 -13.40 6.78
CA ARG A 87 -8.90 -14.04 7.68
C ARG A 87 -8.96 -13.53 9.12
N ILE A 88 -9.75 -12.48 9.38
CA ILE A 88 -9.88 -11.92 10.72
C ILE A 88 -10.76 -12.84 11.55
N LYS A 89 -10.20 -13.40 12.63
CA LYS A 89 -10.96 -14.23 13.58
C LYS A 89 -11.61 -13.35 14.65
N GLU A 90 -12.64 -13.87 15.32
CA GLU A 90 -13.32 -13.19 16.42
C GLU A 90 -12.35 -12.72 17.53
N GLU A 91 -11.34 -13.53 17.84
CA GLU A 91 -10.30 -13.23 18.82
C GLU A 91 -9.43 -12.02 18.43
N ASP A 92 -9.20 -11.78 17.13
CA ASP A 92 -8.39 -10.67 16.62
C ASP A 92 -9.10 -9.32 16.74
N TYR A 93 -10.44 -9.30 16.71
CA TYR A 93 -11.23 -8.06 16.69
C TYR A 93 -10.97 -7.18 17.90
N LYS A 94 -10.79 -7.76 19.09
CA LYS A 94 -10.52 -6.99 20.32
C LYS A 94 -9.18 -6.25 20.23
N GLU A 95 -8.16 -6.91 19.71
CA GLU A 95 -6.84 -6.30 19.55
C GLU A 95 -6.85 -5.24 18.43
N ILE A 96 -7.49 -5.55 17.30
CA ILE A 96 -7.68 -4.61 16.19
C ILE A 96 -8.43 -3.36 16.68
N ALA A 97 -9.56 -3.52 17.37
CA ALA A 97 -10.35 -2.40 17.90
C ALA A 97 -9.56 -1.54 18.88
N LYS A 98 -8.76 -2.17 19.76
CA LYS A 98 -7.89 -1.43 20.69
C LYS A 98 -6.85 -0.60 19.95
N LYS A 99 -6.15 -1.20 18.98
CA LYS A 99 -5.19 -0.50 18.10
C LYS A 99 -5.85 0.67 17.37
N TRP A 100 -7.11 0.50 16.93
CA TRP A 100 -7.89 1.55 16.28
C TRP A 100 -8.24 2.73 17.18
N GLU A 101 -8.73 2.46 18.38
CA GLU A 101 -9.03 3.52 19.35
C GLU A 101 -7.76 4.25 19.79
N GLU A 102 -6.65 3.53 19.97
CA GLU A 102 -5.34 4.15 20.18
C GLU A 102 -5.00 5.08 19.01
N TYR A 103 -5.01 4.58 17.77
CA TYR A 103 -4.69 5.38 16.58
C TYR A 103 -5.58 6.63 16.48
N LYS A 104 -6.89 6.50 16.66
CA LYS A 104 -7.86 7.60 16.66
C LYS A 104 -7.56 8.68 17.71
N ASN A 105 -7.11 8.28 18.91
CA ASN A 105 -6.73 9.21 19.97
C ASN A 105 -5.44 10.00 19.66
N TYR A 106 -4.60 9.49 18.76
CA TYR A 106 -3.41 10.20 18.27
C TYR A 106 -3.71 11.21 17.17
N LEU A 107 -4.83 11.08 16.47
CA LEU A 107 -5.29 12.03 15.45
C LEU A 107 -5.84 13.29 16.13
N LYS A 108 -4.95 14.13 16.64
CA LYS A 108 -5.30 15.41 17.27
C LYS A 108 -5.43 16.52 16.24
N ASP A 109 -4.70 16.42 15.14
CA ASP A 109 -4.72 17.39 14.05
C ASP A 109 -5.85 17.09 13.05
N PRO A 110 -6.63 18.09 12.60
CA PRO A 110 -7.55 17.95 11.48
C PRO A 110 -6.93 17.33 10.23
N ASP A 111 -5.66 17.62 9.94
CA ASP A 111 -4.96 17.07 8.77
C ASP A 111 -4.71 15.56 8.94
N ASP A 112 -4.30 15.11 10.13
CA ASP A 112 -4.14 13.69 10.44
C ASP A 112 -5.49 12.93 10.32
N LYS A 113 -6.59 13.58 10.68
CA LYS A 113 -7.95 13.00 10.54
C LYS A 113 -8.36 12.88 9.09
N VAL A 114 -8.01 13.85 8.25
CA VAL A 114 -8.23 13.81 6.80
C VAL A 114 -7.41 12.69 6.19
N GLU A 115 -6.14 12.51 6.58
CA GLU A 115 -5.30 11.39 6.14
C GLU A 115 -5.89 10.04 6.56
N LEU A 116 -6.40 9.89 7.79
CA LEU A 116 -7.11 8.67 8.19
C LEU A 116 -8.34 8.41 7.31
N ILE A 117 -9.13 9.44 7.04
CA ILE A 117 -10.33 9.32 6.19
C ILE A 117 -9.92 8.93 4.77
N PHE A 118 -8.83 9.48 4.24
CA PHE A 118 -8.27 9.04 2.96
C PHE A 118 -7.77 7.59 3.02
N ASP A 119 -7.13 7.14 4.10
CA ASP A 119 -6.72 5.74 4.29
C ASP A 119 -7.92 4.78 4.33
N LEU A 120 -8.98 5.18 5.02
CA LEU A 120 -10.24 4.44 5.11
C LEU A 120 -10.97 4.35 3.76
N LEU A 121 -11.01 5.46 3.02
CA LEU A 121 -11.77 5.58 1.77
C LEU A 121 -11.00 5.05 0.56
N THR A 122 -9.69 5.31 0.50
CA THR A 122 -8.85 5.06 -0.69
C THR A 122 -7.83 3.95 -0.48
N GLY A 123 -7.59 3.53 0.76
CA GLY A 123 -6.73 2.40 1.05
C GLY A 123 -5.23 2.65 0.95
N CYS A 124 -4.83 3.85 0.60
CA CYS A 124 -3.44 4.19 0.40
C CYS A 124 -3.19 5.54 1.03
N GLY A 125 -2.69 5.50 2.27
CA GLY A 125 -1.94 6.59 2.85
C GLY A 125 -0.73 6.81 1.99
N ARG A 126 -0.91 7.56 0.91
CA ARG A 126 0.17 8.13 0.12
C ARG A 126 0.89 9.05 1.08
N ILE A 127 1.87 8.48 1.79
CA ILE A 127 2.91 9.23 2.48
C ILE A 127 3.64 10.00 1.37
N ILE A 128 3.14 11.21 1.11
CA ILE A 128 3.70 12.27 0.30
C ILE A 128 3.59 13.50 1.20
N ARG A 129 4.53 13.73 2.13
CA ARG A 129 5.64 14.71 2.04
C ARG A 129 6.17 14.90 3.48
N LYS A 130 7.41 15.27 3.79
CA LYS A 130 8.58 15.77 3.04
C LYS A 130 9.82 14.98 3.44
#